data_AF-A0A2R4JYF7-F1
#
_entry.id   AF-A0A2R4JYF7-F1
#
_cell.length_a   1.000
_cell.length_b   1.000
_cell.length_c   1.000
_cell.angle_alpha   90.00
_cell.angle_beta   90.00
_cell.angle_gamma   90.00
#
_symmetry.space_group_name_H-M   'P 1'
#
loop_
_entity.id
_entity.type
_entity.pdbx_description
1 polymer ?
#
loop_
_entity_poly.entity_id
_entity_poly.type
_entity_poly.pdbx_seq_one_letter_code
_entity_poly.pdbx_strand_id
1 'polypeptide(L)'
;MNRAPTLTALGSSPDPSVVGQPVTFTATVTPVTAGAGTPTGTVTFDFGDAATPLTAPLINGTATVTRPYTTRSSGLFTVTAAYNASNSFAGSSTTGPHTVHRALSATTVVSSPDPSRPGHNATATATVTAVSPGAGTPTGSVSFTIGNRTPLTLPLVNGAASTTITP
;
A
#
# COMPACT_ATOMS: atom_id res chain seq x y z
N MET A 1 -19.57 32.40 21.34
CA MET A 1 -19.05 32.39 19.96
C MET A 1 -19.63 31.17 19.24
N ASN A 2 -20.38 31.36 18.16
CA ASN A 2 -20.91 30.26 17.35
C ASN A 2 -19.94 29.99 16.19
N ARG A 3 -19.44 28.75 16.04
CA ARG A 3 -18.51 28.38 14.96
C ARG A 3 -19.30 28.11 13.68
N ALA A 4 -18.76 28.48 12.52
CA ALA A 4 -19.40 28.21 11.23
C ALA A 4 -19.38 26.69 10.92
N PRO A 5 -20.53 26.07 10.58
CA PRO A 5 -20.58 24.66 10.22
C PRO A 5 -19.77 24.37 8.95
N THR A 6 -19.17 23.18 8.88
CA THR A 6 -18.36 22.73 7.74
C THR A 6 -18.83 21.38 7.21
N LEU A 7 -18.52 21.11 5.94
CA LEU A 7 -18.65 19.82 5.28
C LEU A 7 -17.28 19.35 4.82
N THR A 8 -16.96 18.09 5.11
CA THR A 8 -15.73 17.44 4.64
C THR A 8 -16.09 16.43 3.54
N ALA A 9 -15.41 16.51 2.40
CA ALA A 9 -15.42 15.51 1.34
C ALA A 9 -14.07 14.79 1.31
N LEU A 10 -14.06 13.50 0.96
CA LEU A 10 -12.87 12.65 0.92
C LEU A 10 -12.76 11.99 -0.46
N GLY A 11 -11.56 12.01 -1.03
CA GLY A 11 -11.19 11.25 -2.21
C GLY A 11 -9.85 10.54 -2.04
N SER A 12 -9.63 9.50 -2.82
CA SER A 12 -8.36 8.77 -2.87
C SER A 12 -7.97 8.47 -4.32
N SER A 13 -6.67 8.51 -4.63
CA SER A 13 -6.17 8.18 -5.95
C SER A 13 -4.77 7.56 -5.87
N PRO A 14 -4.52 6.43 -6.54
CA PRO A 14 -5.48 5.65 -7.33
C PRO A 14 -6.46 4.86 -6.46
N ASP A 15 -7.69 4.62 -6.93
CA ASP A 15 -8.70 3.76 -6.28
C ASP A 15 -9.45 2.95 -7.36
N PRO A 16 -9.27 1.61 -7.45
CA PRO A 16 -8.49 0.76 -6.55
C PRO A 16 -6.97 0.94 -6.67
N SER A 17 -6.24 0.61 -5.61
CA SER A 17 -4.76 0.54 -5.58
C SER A 17 -4.26 -0.91 -5.45
N VAL A 18 -2.94 -1.13 -5.50
CA VAL A 18 -2.31 -2.42 -5.14
C VAL A 18 -1.44 -2.28 -3.90
N VAL A 19 -1.20 -3.39 -3.18
CA VAL A 19 -0.30 -3.42 -2.02
C VAL A 19 1.07 -2.82 -2.37
N GLY A 20 1.54 -1.91 -1.52
CA GLY A 20 2.81 -1.19 -1.68
C GLY A 20 2.76 0.02 -2.61
N GLN A 21 1.69 0.22 -3.38
CA GLN A 21 1.53 1.40 -4.23
C GLN A 21 1.22 2.64 -3.37
N PRO A 22 1.90 3.78 -3.58
CA PRO A 22 1.54 5.05 -2.94
C PRO A 22 0.13 5.50 -3.37
N VAL A 23 -0.71 5.84 -2.40
CA VAL A 23 -2.05 6.39 -2.61
C VAL A 23 -2.11 7.78 -1.98
N THR A 24 -2.62 8.75 -2.74
CA THR A 24 -2.88 10.11 -2.26
C THR A 24 -4.33 10.21 -1.82
N PHE A 25 -4.53 10.56 -0.55
CA PHE A 25 -5.82 10.86 0.05
C PHE A 25 -5.98 12.36 0.20
N THR A 26 -7.13 12.87 -0.25
CA THR A 26 -7.43 14.30 -0.28
C THR A 26 -8.75 14.54 0.45
N ALA A 27 -8.70 15.34 1.51
CA ALA A 27 -9.89 15.84 2.18
C ALA A 27 -10.10 17.31 1.80
N THR A 28 -11.30 17.65 1.33
CA THR A 28 -11.71 19.03 1.05
C THR A 28 -12.74 19.46 2.07
N VAL A 29 -12.46 20.54 2.80
CA VAL A 29 -13.35 21.09 3.80
C VAL A 29 -13.91 22.41 3.28
N THR A 30 -15.22 22.51 3.26
CA THR A 30 -15.94 23.72 2.83
C THR A 30 -16.86 24.20 3.95
N PRO A 31 -17.07 25.52 4.10
CA PRO A 31 -18.11 26.01 4.99
C PRO A 31 -19.48 25.69 4.40
N VAL A 32 -20.45 25.35 5.25
CA VAL A 32 -21.84 25.16 4.82
C VAL A 32 -22.48 26.51 4.46
N THR A 33 -22.11 27.58 5.17
CA THR A 33 -22.60 28.93 4.92
C THR A 33 -21.69 29.65 3.92
N ALA A 34 -22.24 30.10 2.80
CA ALA A 34 -21.51 30.90 1.83
C ALA A 34 -20.97 32.20 2.46
N GLY A 35 -19.75 32.60 2.08
CA GLY A 35 -19.11 33.82 2.58
C GLY A 35 -18.42 33.70 3.96
N ALA A 36 -18.46 32.53 4.62
CA ALA A 36 -17.79 32.32 5.90
C ALA A 36 -16.24 32.28 5.81
N GLY A 37 -15.66 32.38 4.62
CA GLY A 37 -14.22 32.28 4.37
C GLY A 37 -13.75 30.83 4.12
N THR A 38 -12.44 30.63 4.08
CA THR A 38 -11.85 29.29 3.86
C THR A 38 -11.53 28.64 5.22
N PRO A 39 -11.97 27.39 5.47
CA PRO A 39 -11.61 26.68 6.69
C PRO A 39 -10.09 26.54 6.87
N THR A 40 -9.62 26.77 8.10
CA THR A 40 -8.22 26.60 8.51
C THR A 40 -8.11 25.52 9.58
N GLY A 41 -6.92 24.97 9.82
CA GLY A 41 -6.70 23.92 10.81
C GLY A 41 -6.17 22.65 10.17
N THR A 42 -6.60 21.48 10.67
CA THR A 42 -6.07 20.18 10.25
C THR A 42 -7.16 19.16 10.00
N VAL A 43 -6.88 18.19 9.12
CA VAL A 43 -7.68 16.97 8.96
C VAL A 43 -6.86 15.78 9.45
N THR A 44 -7.48 14.93 10.27
CA THR A 44 -6.94 13.63 10.67
C THR A 44 -7.53 12.55 9.76
N PHE A 45 -6.67 11.74 9.15
CA PHE A 45 -7.00 10.62 8.28
C PHE A 45 -6.74 9.30 9.00
N ASP A 46 -7.77 8.49 9.16
CA ASP A 46 -7.69 7.09 9.56
C ASP A 46 -7.93 6.21 8.34
N PHE A 47 -7.07 5.24 8.07
CA PHE A 47 -7.08 4.48 6.81
C PHE A 47 -7.77 3.12 6.90
N GLY A 48 -8.36 2.78 8.06
CA GLY A 48 -9.04 1.52 8.30
C GLY A 48 -8.15 0.27 8.30
N ASP A 49 -6.83 0.42 8.22
CA ASP A 49 -5.83 -0.67 8.21
C ASP A 49 -5.17 -0.89 9.59
N ALA A 50 -5.72 -0.28 10.64
CA ALA A 50 -5.15 -0.23 11.99
C ALA A 50 -3.76 0.42 12.08
N ALA A 51 -3.29 1.08 11.02
CA ALA A 51 -2.10 1.92 11.09
C ALA A 51 -2.41 3.20 11.87
N THR A 52 -1.35 3.86 12.34
CA THR A 52 -1.47 5.16 13.00
C THR A 52 -2.12 6.18 12.06
N PRO A 53 -3.18 6.88 12.49
CA PRO A 53 -3.79 7.97 11.73
C PRO A 53 -2.76 9.06 11.41
N LEU A 54 -2.95 9.73 10.27
CA LEU A 54 -2.08 10.82 9.84
C LEU A 54 -2.84 12.14 9.83
N THR A 55 -2.20 13.19 10.33
CA THR A 55 -2.80 14.53 10.38
C THR A 55 -2.10 15.45 9.40
N ALA A 56 -2.87 16.16 8.57
CA ALA A 56 -2.35 17.14 7.62
C ALA A 56 -3.04 18.51 7.79
N PRO A 57 -2.31 19.62 7.57
CA PRO A 57 -2.89 20.95 7.60
C PRO A 57 -3.80 21.19 6.39
N LEU A 58 -4.80 22.05 6.56
CA LEU A 58 -5.53 22.61 5.44
C LEU A 58 -4.71 23.70 4.75
N ILE A 59 -4.57 23.55 3.44
CA ILE A 59 -3.99 24.53 2.54
C ILE A 59 -5.08 24.85 1.52
N ASN A 60 -5.61 26.08 1.56
CA ASN A 60 -6.73 26.50 0.71
C ASN A 60 -7.98 25.59 0.79
N GLY A 61 -8.34 25.13 2.00
CA GLY A 61 -9.50 24.26 2.21
C GLY A 61 -9.23 22.77 1.97
N THR A 62 -8.01 22.39 1.58
CA THR A 62 -7.66 21.01 1.24
C THR A 62 -6.53 20.49 2.13
N ALA A 63 -6.68 19.28 2.65
CA ALA A 63 -5.64 18.54 3.33
C ALA A 63 -5.30 17.29 2.49
N THR A 64 -4.01 16.96 2.38
CA THR A 64 -3.56 15.83 1.55
C THR A 64 -2.50 15.00 2.28
N VAL A 65 -2.61 13.69 2.18
CA VAL A 65 -1.64 12.72 2.71
C VAL A 65 -1.37 11.66 1.65
N THR A 66 -0.10 11.28 1.46
CA THR A 66 0.26 10.16 0.56
C THR A 66 0.88 9.03 1.37
N ARG A 67 0.37 7.82 1.20
CA ARG A 67 0.92 6.61 1.83
C ARG A 67 0.55 5.34 1.07
N PRO A 68 1.37 4.29 1.15
CA PRO A 68 1.00 2.96 0.67
C PRO A 68 0.32 2.11 1.77
N TYR A 69 -0.41 1.08 1.33
CA TYR A 69 -0.83 -0.04 2.18
C TYR A 69 0.21 -1.17 2.10
N THR A 70 0.93 -1.49 3.19
CA THR A 70 2.12 -2.37 3.13
C THR A 70 2.04 -3.65 3.95
N THR A 71 1.23 -3.69 5.02
CA THR A 71 1.38 -4.73 6.05
C THR A 71 0.37 -5.87 5.94
N ARG A 72 -0.85 -5.65 5.40
CA ARG A 72 -1.90 -6.69 5.48
C ARG A 72 -3.14 -6.49 4.60
N SER A 73 -3.00 -5.98 3.37
CA SER A 73 -4.11 -5.19 2.84
C SER A 73 -4.47 -5.44 1.39
N SER A 74 -4.85 -6.66 1.02
CA SER A 74 -5.82 -6.77 -0.07
C SER A 74 -7.22 -6.82 0.54
N GLY A 75 -8.11 -5.93 0.12
CA GLY A 75 -9.45 -5.82 0.68
C GLY A 75 -10.03 -4.43 0.53
N LEU A 76 -11.24 -4.27 1.08
CA LEU A 76 -11.94 -2.99 1.17
C LEU A 76 -11.61 -2.33 2.50
N PHE A 77 -11.14 -1.08 2.46
CA PHE A 77 -10.85 -0.26 3.62
C PHE A 77 -11.83 0.89 3.73
N THR A 78 -12.27 1.20 4.94
CA THR A 78 -13.05 2.40 5.23
C THR A 78 -12.11 3.48 5.74
N VAL A 79 -11.88 4.50 4.92
CA VAL A 79 -11.05 5.65 5.28
C VAL A 79 -11.93 6.73 5.90
N THR A 80 -11.50 7.26 7.05
CA THR A 80 -12.17 8.34 7.76
C THR A 80 -11.34 9.61 7.66
N ALA A 81 -11.95 10.72 7.27
CA ALA A 81 -11.35 12.05 7.33
C ALA A 81 -12.12 12.91 8.32
N ALA A 82 -11.45 13.38 9.36
CA ALA A 82 -12.02 14.21 10.41
C ALA A 82 -11.34 15.58 10.44
N TYR A 83 -12.07 16.63 10.07
CA TYR A 83 -11.65 18.01 10.23
C TYR A 83 -11.74 18.41 11.70
N ASN A 84 -10.60 18.82 12.27
CA ASN A 84 -10.50 19.26 13.65
C ASN A 84 -10.98 20.72 13.77
N ALA A 85 -11.96 20.96 14.63
CA ALA A 85 -12.60 22.27 14.77
C ALA A 85 -11.59 23.39 15.10
N SER A 86 -11.70 24.54 14.42
CA SER A 86 -10.90 25.75 14.66
C SER A 86 -11.72 26.85 15.33
N ASN A 87 -11.09 27.92 15.82
CA ASN A 87 -11.79 29.02 16.51
C ASN A 87 -13.00 29.58 15.72
N SER A 88 -12.94 29.55 14.39
CA SER A 88 -13.98 30.09 13.49
C SER A 88 -14.88 29.02 12.86
N PHE A 89 -14.43 27.76 12.75
CA PHE A 89 -15.14 26.69 12.03
C PHE A 89 -15.36 25.46 12.90
N ALA A 90 -16.56 24.88 12.84
CA ALA A 90 -16.92 23.66 13.53
C ALA A 90 -16.29 22.44 12.86
N GLY A 91 -15.97 21.41 13.64
CA GLY A 91 -15.43 20.15 13.13
C GLY A 91 -16.48 19.40 12.31
N SER A 92 -16.01 18.60 11.36
CA SER A 92 -16.83 17.70 10.56
C SER A 92 -16.05 16.44 10.23
N SER A 93 -16.75 15.36 9.91
CA SER A 93 -16.13 14.10 9.52
C SER A 93 -16.87 13.46 8.36
N THR A 94 -16.15 12.65 7.60
CA THR A 94 -16.69 11.87 6.50
C THR A 94 -15.92 10.55 6.39
N THR A 95 -16.54 9.57 5.73
CA THR A 95 -15.94 8.27 5.45
C THR A 95 -16.04 7.96 3.96
N GLY A 96 -15.08 7.22 3.44
CA GLY A 96 -15.05 6.77 2.05
C GLY A 96 -14.44 5.37 1.93
N PRO A 97 -14.95 4.52 1.03
CA PRO A 97 -14.32 3.25 0.72
C PRO A 97 -13.00 3.49 -0.04
N HIS A 98 -12.04 2.59 0.14
CA HIS A 98 -10.85 2.48 -0.69
C HIS A 98 -10.53 1.00 -0.90
N THR A 99 -10.40 0.58 -2.16
CA THR A 99 -10.13 -0.83 -2.48
C THR A 99 -8.65 -1.06 -2.77
N VAL A 100 -8.06 -2.08 -2.15
CA VAL A 100 -6.67 -2.49 -2.38
C VAL A 100 -6.61 -3.92 -2.91
N HIS A 101 -5.93 -4.11 -4.03
CA HIS A 101 -5.70 -5.41 -4.66
C HIS A 101 -4.32 -5.98 -4.32
N ARG A 102 -4.16 -7.29 -4.55
CA ARG A 102 -2.85 -7.94 -4.44
C ARG A 102 -1.94 -7.43 -5.55
N ALA A 103 -0.68 -7.14 -5.20
CA ALA A 103 0.34 -6.86 -6.21
C ALA A 103 0.67 -8.12 -7.02
N LEU A 104 0.95 -7.95 -8.31
CA LEU A 104 1.49 -9.01 -9.15
C LEU A 104 2.96 -9.28 -8.77
N SER A 105 3.45 -10.49 -9.06
CA SER A 105 4.84 -10.88 -8.84
C SER A 105 5.45 -11.50 -10.10
N ALA A 106 6.75 -11.27 -10.31
CA ALA A 106 7.54 -11.89 -11.36
C ALA A 106 8.61 -12.79 -10.74
N THR A 107 8.85 -13.95 -11.35
CA THR A 107 9.86 -14.92 -10.89
C THR A 107 10.91 -15.11 -11.97
N THR A 108 12.18 -14.96 -11.62
CA THR A 108 13.33 -15.29 -12.46
C THR A 108 14.14 -16.40 -11.81
N VAL A 109 14.71 -17.30 -12.61
CA VAL A 109 15.59 -18.37 -12.12
C VAL A 109 16.94 -18.29 -12.80
N VAL A 110 18.00 -18.44 -12.02
CA VAL A 110 19.38 -18.53 -12.50
C VAL A 110 20.03 -19.78 -11.93
N SER A 111 20.89 -20.42 -12.72
CA SER A 111 21.73 -21.52 -12.27
C SER A 111 23.20 -21.14 -12.31
N SER A 112 23.99 -21.64 -11.36
CA SER A 112 25.44 -21.48 -11.36
C SER A 112 26.11 -22.75 -10.82
N PRO A 113 27.14 -23.28 -11.53
CA PRO A 113 27.60 -22.86 -12.85
C PRO A 113 26.61 -23.23 -13.98
N ASP A 114 26.55 -22.38 -15.02
CA ASP A 114 25.80 -22.62 -16.26
C ASP A 114 26.72 -22.31 -17.48
N PRO A 115 27.16 -23.31 -18.26
CA PRO A 115 26.83 -24.73 -18.15
C PRO A 115 27.50 -25.41 -16.95
N SER A 116 26.82 -26.43 -16.39
CA SER A 116 27.38 -27.23 -15.31
C SER A 116 28.31 -28.33 -15.81
N ARG A 117 29.22 -28.80 -14.95
CA ARG A 117 30.11 -29.93 -15.24
C ARG A 117 29.52 -31.24 -14.69
N PRO A 118 29.60 -32.36 -15.42
CA PRO A 118 29.22 -33.65 -14.88
C PRO A 118 29.90 -33.96 -13.54
N GLY A 119 29.14 -34.51 -12.59
CA GLY A 119 29.64 -34.88 -11.26
C GLY A 119 29.89 -33.71 -10.31
N HIS A 120 29.55 -32.47 -10.69
CA HIS A 120 29.68 -31.29 -9.83
C HIS A 120 28.31 -30.75 -9.43
N ASN A 121 28.23 -30.19 -8.23
CA ASN A 121 27.01 -29.54 -7.77
C ASN A 121 26.75 -28.26 -8.57
N ALA A 122 25.48 -27.97 -8.83
CA ALA A 122 25.01 -26.67 -9.31
C ALA A 122 24.01 -26.09 -8.33
N THR A 123 23.88 -24.77 -8.28
CA THR A 123 22.88 -24.08 -7.46
C THR A 123 21.87 -23.41 -8.37
N ALA A 124 20.58 -23.65 -8.12
CA ALA A 124 19.50 -22.92 -8.75
C ALA A 124 18.94 -21.91 -7.75
N THR A 125 18.87 -20.64 -8.13
CA THR A 125 18.31 -19.56 -7.33
C THR A 125 17.14 -18.94 -8.06
N ALA A 126 15.97 -18.97 -7.44
CA ALA A 126 14.79 -18.25 -7.89
C ALA A 126 14.69 -16.94 -7.11
N THR A 127 14.47 -15.83 -7.83
CA THR A 127 14.20 -14.52 -7.26
C THR A 127 12.80 -14.09 -7.68
N VAL A 128 12.01 -13.65 -6.70
CA VAL A 128 10.63 -13.22 -6.87
C VAL A 128 10.53 -11.76 -6.48
N THR A 129 10.07 -10.91 -7.40
CA THR A 129 9.93 -9.47 -7.20
C THR A 129 8.49 -9.03 -7.39
N ALA A 130 8.07 -7.96 -6.70
CA ALA A 130 6.79 -7.33 -6.96
C ALA A 130 6.84 -6.56 -8.30
N VAL A 131 5.73 -6.58 -9.04
CA VAL A 131 5.57 -5.85 -10.30
C VAL A 131 4.95 -4.47 -10.03
N SER A 132 5.52 -3.42 -10.62
CA SER A 132 4.99 -2.06 -10.48
C SER A 132 3.54 -1.96 -10.99
N PRO A 133 2.67 -1.16 -10.36
CA PRO A 133 2.99 -0.19 -9.31
C PRO A 133 3.03 -0.77 -7.89
N GLY A 134 2.87 -2.08 -7.73
CA GLY A 134 3.01 -2.75 -6.45
C GLY A 134 4.45 -2.72 -5.94
N ALA A 135 4.59 -2.84 -4.62
CA ALA A 135 5.89 -2.83 -3.96
C ALA A 135 5.92 -3.80 -2.77
N GLY A 136 7.12 -3.97 -2.20
CA GLY A 136 7.39 -4.90 -1.11
C GLY A 136 8.04 -6.19 -1.59
N THR A 137 8.44 -7.02 -0.63
CA THR A 137 9.10 -8.30 -0.87
C THR A 137 8.06 -9.41 -0.90
N PRO A 138 7.88 -10.13 -2.01
CA PRO A 138 6.98 -11.27 -2.06
C PRO A 138 7.35 -12.32 -1.00
N THR A 139 6.34 -12.80 -0.28
CA THR A 139 6.44 -13.90 0.67
C THR A 139 5.77 -15.15 0.10
N GLY A 140 6.02 -16.31 0.71
CA GLY A 140 5.47 -17.59 0.26
C GLY A 140 6.59 -18.56 -0.09
N SER A 141 6.38 -19.37 -1.13
CA SER A 141 7.31 -20.41 -1.55
C SER A 141 7.44 -20.47 -3.07
N VAL A 142 8.54 -21.06 -3.53
CA VAL A 142 8.79 -21.40 -4.94
C VAL A 142 8.95 -22.92 -5.03
N SER A 143 8.34 -23.52 -6.06
CA SER A 143 8.54 -24.94 -6.37
C SER A 143 9.54 -25.07 -7.53
N PHE A 144 10.65 -25.75 -7.28
CA PHE A 144 11.67 -26.06 -8.28
C PHE A 144 11.38 -27.42 -8.91
N THR A 145 11.25 -27.46 -10.24
CA THR A 145 11.21 -28.70 -11.02
C THR A 145 12.49 -28.80 -11.83
N ILE A 146 13.30 -29.83 -11.57
CA ILE A 146 14.66 -29.97 -12.12
C ILE A 146 14.76 -31.32 -12.82
N GLY A 147 14.67 -31.32 -14.15
CA GLY A 147 14.58 -32.54 -14.95
C GLY A 147 13.43 -33.44 -14.49
N ASN A 148 13.72 -34.73 -14.26
CA ASN A 148 12.75 -35.74 -13.81
C ASN A 148 12.72 -35.92 -12.28
N ARG A 149 13.31 -35.01 -11.49
CA ARG A 149 13.31 -35.11 -10.01
C ARG A 149 11.96 -34.68 -9.45
N THR A 150 11.62 -35.19 -8.26
CA THR A 150 10.46 -34.72 -7.49
C THR A 150 10.57 -33.21 -7.26
N PRO A 151 9.49 -32.43 -7.48
CA PRO A 151 9.49 -31.00 -7.22
C PRO A 151 9.88 -30.68 -5.78
N LEU A 152 10.75 -29.68 -5.62
CA LEU A 152 11.18 -29.19 -4.31
C LEU A 152 10.57 -27.83 -4.04
N THR A 153 9.71 -27.73 -3.04
CA THR A 153 9.11 -26.46 -2.61
C THR A 153 9.90 -25.86 -1.46
N LEU A 154 10.43 -24.65 -1.66
CA LEU A 154 11.21 -23.92 -0.66
C LEU A 154 10.56 -22.57 -0.32
N PRO A 155 10.61 -22.14 0.95
CA PRO A 155 10.14 -20.81 1.31
C PRO A 155 11.03 -19.73 0.71
N LEU A 156 10.42 -18.59 0.40
CA LEU A 156 11.14 -17.36 0.05
C LEU A 156 11.75 -16.75 1.31
N VAL A 157 13.05 -16.48 1.26
CA VAL A 157 13.80 -15.70 2.23
C VAL A 157 14.24 -14.42 1.52
N ASN A 158 13.71 -13.28 1.96
CA ASN A 158 13.96 -11.97 1.33
C ASN A 158 13.68 -11.95 -0.20
N GLY A 159 12.62 -12.63 -0.63
CA GLY A 159 12.23 -12.68 -2.05
C GLY A 159 13.06 -13.66 -2.89
N ALA A 160 13.91 -14.48 -2.27
CA ALA A 160 14.66 -15.51 -2.98
C ALA A 160 14.51 -16.90 -2.34
N ALA A 161 14.58 -17.94 -3.16
CA ALA A 161 14.72 -19.32 -2.72
C ALA A 161 15.88 -19.96 -3.51
N SER A 162 16.67 -20.81 -2.86
CA SER A 162 17.82 -21.44 -3.50
C SER A 162 17.92 -22.91 -3.13
N THR A 163 18.30 -23.74 -4.10
CA THR A 163 18.52 -25.17 -3.91
C THR A 163 19.78 -25.63 -4.61
N THR A 164 20.42 -26.64 -4.03
CA THR A 164 21.58 -27.31 -4.61
C THR A 164 21.13 -28.54 -5.40
N ILE A 165 21.47 -28.55 -6.67
CA ILE A 165 21.37 -29.67 -7.58
C ILE A 165 22.64 -30.51 -7.38
N THR A 166 22.48 -31.64 -6.71
CA THR A 166 23.53 -32.66 -6.63
C THR A 166 23.50 -33.55 -7.88
N PRO A 167 24.66 -34.01 -8.37
CA PRO A 167 24.73 -34.99 -9.46
C PRO A 167 24.03 -36.30 -9.11
#